data_AF-A0A3S1JX20-F1
#
_entry.id   AF-A0A3S1JX20-F1
#
_cell.length_a   1.000
_cell.length_b   1.000
_cell.length_c   1.000
_cell.angle_alpha   90.00
_cell.angle_beta   90.00
_cell.angle_gamma   90.00
#
_symmetry.space_group_name_H-M   'P 1'
#
loop_
_entity.id
_entity.type
_entity.pdbx_description
1 polymer ?
#
loop_
_entity_poly.entity_id
_entity_poly.type
_entity_poly.pdbx_seq_one_letter_code
_entity_poly.pdbx_strand_id
1 'polypeptide(L)'
;MSVIATPARQSTGGISARTVNRIVVYGLLALFALFYLMPLFVMLVTSFKTMHEIQNGNMLALPQAPTFEPWLKAWGETCVGLTCAGIKGYFWNSIKMVVPAVLISTLLGALNGYV
;
A
#
# COMPACT_ATOMS: atom_id res chain seq x y z
N MET A 1 63.10 33.33 -3.66
CA MET A 1 61.68 33.66 -3.86
C MET A 1 61.12 32.75 -4.95
N SER A 2 60.52 31.61 -4.62
CA SER A 2 59.71 30.85 -5.58
C SER A 2 58.69 30.02 -4.81
N VAL A 3 57.50 30.57 -4.64
CA VAL A 3 56.35 29.86 -4.08
C VAL A 3 55.76 29.04 -5.22
N ILE A 4 55.88 27.71 -5.13
CA ILE A 4 55.20 26.80 -6.07
C ILE A 4 53.74 26.75 -5.63
N ALA A 5 52.87 27.42 -6.38
CA ALA A 5 51.43 27.35 -6.19
C ALA A 5 50.93 25.97 -6.67
N THR A 6 50.47 25.15 -5.73
CA THR A 6 49.77 23.89 -6.03
C THR A 6 48.44 24.21 -6.71
N PRO A 7 48.11 23.63 -7.88
CA PRO A 7 46.81 23.86 -8.50
C PRO A 7 45.74 23.16 -7.65
N ALA A 8 44.76 23.93 -7.19
CA ALA A 8 43.57 23.40 -6.53
C ALA A 8 42.84 22.49 -7.52
N ARG A 9 42.66 21.21 -7.16
CA ARG A 9 41.87 20.26 -7.93
C ARG A 9 40.42 20.77 -7.98
N GLN A 10 40.03 21.38 -9.09
CA GLN A 10 38.64 21.72 -9.37
C GLN A 10 37.85 20.41 -9.46
N SER A 11 37.19 20.05 -8.37
CA SER A 11 36.13 19.05 -8.38
C SER A 11 34.96 19.67 -9.14
N THR A 12 34.94 19.47 -10.45
CA THR A 12 33.77 19.80 -11.28
C THR A 12 32.58 19.06 -10.69
N GLY A 13 31.68 19.80 -10.05
CA GLY A 13 30.46 19.29 -9.39
C GLY A 13 29.41 18.81 -10.38
N GLY A 14 29.81 17.94 -11.32
CA GLY A 14 28.91 17.28 -12.26
C GLY A 14 28.22 16.11 -11.57
N ILE A 15 26.92 15.95 -11.83
CA ILE A 15 26.15 14.81 -11.35
C ILE A 15 26.78 13.54 -11.95
N SER A 16 27.28 12.64 -11.10
CA SER A 16 27.93 11.41 -11.58
C SER A 16 26.92 10.53 -12.32
N ALA A 17 27.39 9.76 -13.32
CA ALA A 17 26.54 8.79 -14.04
C ALA A 17 25.80 7.81 -13.10
N ARG A 18 26.42 7.48 -11.95
CA ARG A 18 25.80 6.65 -10.90
C ARG A 18 24.62 7.35 -10.22
N THR A 19 24.74 8.66 -9.99
CA THR A 19 23.68 9.48 -9.40
C THR A 19 22.51 9.63 -10.37
N VAL A 20 22.79 9.87 -11.66
CA VAL A 20 21.75 9.91 -12.71
C VAL A 20 21.00 8.57 -12.78
N ASN A 21 21.72 7.44 -12.82
CA ASN A 21 21.09 6.13 -12.88
C ASN A 21 20.16 5.88 -11.67
N ARG A 22 20.59 6.22 -10.45
CA ARG A 22 19.74 6.08 -9.25
C ARG A 22 18.49 6.95 -9.32
N ILE A 23 18.60 8.20 -9.78
CA ILE A 23 17.44 9.09 -9.94
C ILE A 23 16.45 8.49 -10.94
N VAL A 24 16.92 7.97 -12.08
CA VAL A 24 16.06 7.34 -13.10
C VAL A 24 15.37 6.10 -12.53
N VAL A 25 16.11 5.20 -11.88
CA VAL A 25 15.55 3.97 -11.29
C VAL A 25 14.52 4.31 -10.21
N TYR A 26 14.84 5.19 -9.26
CA TYR A 26 13.90 5.55 -8.21
C TYR A 26 12.71 6.36 -8.73
N GLY A 27 12.91 7.21 -9.74
CA GLY A 27 11.82 7.93 -10.39
C GLY A 27 10.83 6.98 -11.07
N LEU A 28 11.34 5.97 -11.80
CA LEU A 28 10.51 4.93 -12.40
C LEU A 28 9.79 4.08 -11.35
N LEU A 29 10.51 3.63 -10.30
CA LEU A 29 9.90 2.87 -9.21
C LEU A 29 8.80 3.66 -8.50
N ALA A 30 9.02 4.95 -8.23
CA ALA A 30 8.03 5.81 -7.62
C ALA A 30 6.80 6.01 -8.53
N LEU A 31 7.02 6.20 -9.84
CA LEU A 31 5.93 6.31 -10.81
C LEU A 31 5.07 5.05 -10.82
N PHE A 32 5.69 3.87 -10.92
CA PHE A 32 4.95 2.59 -10.87
C PHE A 32 4.26 2.41 -9.53
N ALA A 33 4.93 2.68 -8.41
CA ALA A 33 4.32 2.60 -7.08
C ALA A 33 3.08 3.48 -6.97
N LEU A 34 3.12 4.74 -7.42
CA LEU A 34 1.97 5.64 -7.42
C LEU A 34 0.81 5.09 -8.27
N PHE A 35 1.11 4.55 -9.45
CA PHE A 35 0.09 3.95 -10.30
C PHE A 35 -0.57 2.71 -9.65
N TYR A 36 0.23 1.83 -9.05
CA TYR A 36 -0.28 0.66 -8.32
C TYR A 36 -1.06 1.02 -7.05
N LEU A 37 -0.66 2.09 -6.36
CA LEU A 37 -1.31 2.54 -5.13
C LEU A 37 -2.56 3.36 -5.38
N MET A 38 -2.75 3.93 -6.57
CA MET A 38 -3.93 4.72 -6.92
C MET A 38 -5.26 4.00 -6.64
N PRO A 39 -5.51 2.75 -7.08
CA PRO A 39 -6.77 2.06 -6.77
C PRO A 39 -6.93 1.80 -5.26
N LEU A 40 -5.84 1.47 -4.56
CA LEU A 40 -5.88 1.30 -3.11
C LEU A 40 -6.25 2.61 -2.40
N PHE A 41 -5.69 3.74 -2.83
CA PHE A 41 -6.00 5.05 -2.30
C PHE A 41 -7.50 5.39 -2.46
N VAL A 42 -8.07 5.16 -3.65
CA VAL A 42 -9.51 5.39 -3.90
C VAL A 42 -10.37 4.50 -3.00
N MET A 43 -10.04 3.20 -2.87
CA MET A 43 -10.78 2.28 -2.00
C MET A 43 -10.72 2.69 -0.53
N LEU A 44 -9.56 3.14 -0.05
CA LEU A 44 -9.41 3.61 1.33
C LEU A 44 -10.22 4.89 1.57
N VAL A 45 -10.06 5.91 0.71
CA VAL A 45 -10.80 7.18 0.84
C VAL A 45 -12.31 6.95 0.81
N THR A 46 -12.80 6.10 -0.09
CA THR A 46 -14.23 5.80 -0.20
C THR A 46 -14.76 4.98 0.97
N SER A 47 -13.95 4.12 1.62
CA SER A 47 -14.38 3.36 2.81
C SER A 47 -14.75 4.23 4.01
N PHE A 48 -14.30 5.49 4.04
CA PHE A 48 -14.61 6.47 5.09
C PHE A 48 -15.70 7.47 4.69
N LYS A 49 -16.22 7.41 3.46
CA LYS A 49 -17.30 8.30 2.99
C LYS A 49 -18.66 7.82 3.48
N THR A 50 -19.56 8.77 3.73
CA THR A 50 -20.97 8.46 4.00
C THR A 50 -21.66 7.98 2.73
N MET A 51 -22.78 7.26 2.87
CA MET A 51 -23.50 6.71 1.70
C MET A 51 -24.07 7.82 0.80
N HIS A 52 -24.49 8.95 1.38
CA HIS A 52 -24.91 10.15 0.64
C HIS A 52 -23.75 10.77 -0.15
N GLU A 53 -22.54 10.79 0.40
CA GLU A 53 -21.37 11.34 -0.29
C GLU A 53 -20.91 10.45 -1.46
N ILE A 54 -21.00 9.13 -1.31
CA ILE A 54 -20.72 8.17 -2.39
C ILE A 54 -21.73 8.33 -3.54
N GLN A 55 -23.01 8.55 -3.23
CA GLN A 55 -24.08 8.69 -4.23
C GLN A 55 -24.03 10.02 -5.00
N ASN A 56 -23.57 11.10 -4.36
CA ASN A 56 -23.69 12.45 -4.90
C ASN A 56 -22.39 13.04 -5.49
N GLY A 57 -21.27 12.31 -5.53
CA GLY A 57 -19.98 12.97 -5.71
C GLY A 57 -18.85 12.21 -6.39
N ASN A 58 -17.72 12.92 -6.49
CA ASN A 58 -16.49 12.53 -7.15
C ASN A 58 -15.73 11.46 -6.33
N MET A 59 -15.55 10.27 -6.93
CA MET A 59 -14.86 9.14 -6.30
C MET A 59 -13.40 9.46 -5.91
N LEU A 60 -12.74 10.36 -6.65
CA LEU A 60 -11.35 10.76 -6.42
C LEU A 60 -11.19 11.89 -5.38
N ALA A 61 -12.28 12.54 -4.96
CA ALA A 61 -12.22 13.60 -3.95
C ALA A 61 -11.97 13.02 -2.55
N LEU A 62 -11.22 13.76 -1.72
CA LEU A 62 -11.05 13.45 -0.30
C LEU A 62 -12.39 13.52 0.45
N PRO A 63 -12.57 12.72 1.54
CA PRO A 63 -13.84 12.64 2.24
C PRO A 63 -14.12 13.96 2.96
N GLN A 64 -15.30 14.54 2.74
CA GLN A 64 -15.68 15.80 3.39
C GLN A 64 -16.03 15.58 4.86
N ALA A 65 -16.66 14.45 5.17
CA ALA A 65 -17.05 14.04 6.52
C ALA A 65 -16.63 12.59 6.78
N PRO A 66 -15.35 12.33 7.13
CA PRO A 66 -14.87 10.97 7.36
C PRO A 66 -15.61 10.30 8.54
N THR A 67 -16.10 9.08 8.33
CA THR A 67 -16.85 8.31 9.32
C THR A 67 -16.47 6.82 9.32
N PHE A 68 -16.66 6.15 10.46
CA PHE A 68 -16.50 4.70 10.62
C PHE A 68 -17.83 3.94 10.51
N GLU A 69 -18.94 4.64 10.31
CA GLU A 69 -20.27 4.03 10.17
C GLU A 69 -20.33 2.91 9.10
N PRO A 70 -19.74 3.07 7.89
CA PRO A 70 -19.72 2.00 6.89
C PRO A 70 -19.04 0.73 7.37
N TRP A 71 -17.97 0.85 8.18
CA TRP A 71 -17.24 -0.29 8.73
C TRP A 71 -18.09 -1.07 9.73
N LEU A 72 -18.77 -0.38 10.65
CA LEU A 72 -19.67 -1.00 11.63
C LEU A 72 -20.84 -1.71 10.95
N LYS A 73 -21.48 -1.03 9.98
CA LYS A 73 -22.58 -1.59 9.19
C LYS A 73 -22.14 -2.80 8.37
N ALA A 74 -20.98 -2.74 7.71
CA ALA A 74 -20.43 -3.86 6.96
C ALA A 74 -20.15 -5.07 7.87
N TRP A 75 -19.57 -4.82 9.05
CA TRP A 75 -19.17 -5.88 9.98
C TRP A 75 -20.36 -6.64 10.57
N GLY A 76 -21.44 -5.94 10.93
CA GLY A 76 -22.53 -6.51 11.73
C GLY A 76 -23.94 -6.49 11.14
N GLU A 77 -24.24 -5.62 10.18
CA GLU A 77 -25.63 -5.30 9.80
C GLU A 77 -25.93 -5.53 8.32
N THR A 78 -24.90 -5.61 7.48
CA THR A 78 -25.08 -5.75 6.03
C THR A 78 -25.64 -7.12 5.68
N CYS A 79 -26.62 -7.13 4.79
CA CYS A 79 -27.18 -8.35 4.24
C CYS A 79 -26.26 -8.93 3.16
N VAL A 80 -25.72 -10.11 3.42
CA VAL A 80 -24.95 -10.91 2.47
C VAL A 80 -25.79 -12.14 2.14
N GLY A 81 -26.34 -12.18 0.93
CA GLY A 81 -27.32 -13.21 0.54
C GLY A 81 -28.60 -13.11 1.36
N LEU A 82 -28.98 -14.19 2.04
CA LEU A 82 -30.18 -14.27 2.89
C LEU A 82 -29.92 -13.86 4.36
N THR A 83 -28.67 -13.58 4.72
CA THR A 83 -28.27 -13.32 6.12
C THR A 83 -27.88 -11.86 6.32
N CYS A 84 -28.53 -11.17 7.27
CA CYS A 84 -28.25 -9.78 7.65
C CYS A 84 -27.44 -9.68 8.94
N ALA A 85 -26.36 -10.45 9.02
CA ALA A 85 -25.46 -10.49 10.19
C ALA A 85 -24.08 -9.83 9.92
N GLY A 86 -23.93 -9.16 8.77
CA GLY A 86 -22.68 -8.59 8.31
C GLY A 86 -21.64 -9.64 7.88
N ILE A 87 -20.41 -9.18 7.63
CA ILE A 87 -19.33 -10.02 7.10
C ILE A 87 -18.53 -10.79 8.16
N LYS A 88 -18.72 -10.48 9.45
CA LYS A 88 -17.89 -11.01 10.56
C LYS A 88 -17.79 -12.54 10.58
N GLY A 89 -18.88 -13.25 10.25
CA GLY A 89 -18.91 -14.71 10.23
C GLY A 89 -18.04 -15.29 9.12
N TYR A 90 -18.16 -14.74 7.91
CA TYR A 90 -17.34 -15.12 6.76
C TYR A 90 -15.87 -14.83 7.00
N PHE A 91 -15.54 -13.69 7.61
CA PHE A 91 -14.16 -13.34 7.96
C PHE A 91 -13.53 -14.35 8.91
N TRP A 92 -14.25 -14.77 9.96
CA TRP A 92 -13.76 -15.81 10.87
C TRP A 92 -13.61 -17.18 10.22
N ASN A 93 -14.48 -17.53 9.27
CA ASN A 93 -14.32 -18.76 8.50
C ASN A 93 -13.03 -18.72 7.68
N SER A 94 -12.71 -17.58 7.05
CA SER A 94 -11.43 -17.40 6.34
C SER A 94 -10.22 -17.54 7.28
N ILE A 95 -10.27 -16.95 8.48
CA ILE A 95 -9.18 -17.10 9.47
C ILE A 95 -9.00 -18.58 9.84
N LYS A 96 -10.09 -19.28 10.12
CA LYS A 96 -10.06 -20.72 10.45
C LYS A 96 -9.47 -21.58 9.34
N MET A 97 -9.53 -21.15 8.08
CA MET A 97 -8.91 -21.86 6.96
C MET A 97 -7.45 -21.43 6.74
N VAL A 98 -7.17 -20.13 6.68
CA VAL A 98 -5.85 -19.60 6.32
C VAL A 98 -4.80 -19.91 7.38
N VAL A 99 -5.13 -19.74 8.68
CA VAL A 99 -4.16 -19.92 9.76
C VAL A 99 -3.58 -21.34 9.81
N PRO A 100 -4.38 -22.43 9.89
CA PRO A 100 -3.82 -23.77 9.89
C PRO A 100 -3.11 -24.10 8.58
N ALA A 101 -3.62 -23.64 7.43
CA ALA A 101 -2.99 -23.89 6.14
C ALA A 101 -1.58 -23.28 6.05
N VAL A 102 -1.42 -22.02 6.48
CA VAL A 102 -0.12 -21.34 6.51
C VAL A 102 0.82 -21.97 7.53
N LEU A 103 0.34 -22.34 8.71
CA LEU A 103 1.16 -22.99 9.73
C LEU A 103 1.73 -24.32 9.22
N ILE A 104 0.87 -25.19 8.68
CA ILE A 104 1.29 -26.50 8.17
C ILE A 104 2.26 -26.33 6.99
N SER A 105 1.92 -25.48 6.02
CA SER A 105 2.76 -25.29 4.82
C SER A 105 4.12 -24.69 5.16
N THR A 106 4.16 -23.72 6.08
CA THR A 106 5.41 -23.08 6.51
C THR A 106 6.27 -24.07 7.30
N LEU A 107 5.69 -24.88 8.19
CA LEU A 107 6.43 -25.89 8.94
C LEU A 107 7.04 -26.94 8.02
N LEU A 108 6.25 -27.48 7.08
CA LEU A 108 6.75 -28.44 6.11
C LEU A 108 7.82 -27.81 5.21
N GLY A 109 7.63 -26.57 4.75
CA GLY A 109 8.61 -25.84 3.95
C GLY A 109 9.93 -25.59 4.71
N ALA A 110 9.84 -25.20 5.98
CA ALA A 110 11.02 -24.95 6.82
C ALA A 110 11.81 -26.24 7.10
N LEU A 111 11.12 -27.36 7.34
CA LEU A 111 11.78 -28.66 7.55
C LEU A 111 12.43 -29.18 6.27
N ASN A 112 11.77 -29.05 5.12
CA ASN A 112 12.33 -29.49 3.83
C ASN A 112 13.44 -28.56 3.31
N GLY A 113 13.37 -27.25 3.59
CA GLY A 113 14.40 -26.30 3.18
C GLY A 113 15.64 -26.29 4.07
N TYR A 114 15.60 -26.96 5.22
CA TYR A 114 16.75 -27.12 6.11
C TYR A 114 17.67 -28.29 5.72
N VAL A 115 17.11 -29.32 5.06
CA VAL A 115 17.84 -30.50 4.56
C VAL A 115 18.34 -30.25 3.14
#